data_AF-A0AAV2TS59-F1
#
_entry.id   AF-A0AAV2TS59-F1
#
_cell.length_a   1.000
_cell.length_b   1.000
_cell.length_c   1.000
_cell.angle_alpha   90.00
_cell.angle_beta   90.00
_cell.angle_gamma   90.00
#
_symmetry.space_group_name_H-M   'P 1'
#
loop_
_entity.id
_entity.type
_entity.pdbx_description
1 polymer ?
#
loop_
_entity_poly.entity_id
_entity_poly.type
_entity_poly.pdbx_seq_one_letter_code
_entity_poly.pdbx_strand_id
1 'polypeptide(L)'
;MDIFYLLHSGIMATVLTKGVSWLTYKGVCIEHMNNLGCRLMNYLELFLLSSRININVMQSILCSVNSTVGRSWEISARVLSCGFSACLLIGAIQSLFITPLFNMWLVHDRFFCSPDPLWDKSLVMFARVHNTLFCQGLIQACVTVILNLTMIPIFRRIRYALQCVILIQSSKCEVFDSLNGIYRRLRRFRRRARITMWHTTTLAILRIFRSIMHFYAHQPVYSPRKETQVEDKCVWIVYLQAYVDLFTLAEFILISWHIGWFLLWSRDVRRWCITSFAKLFCNNRDLLGLLAYSLQNCRPDVRPFDQLSVRSKHEREMETFTILRGLTEEIPAKCGLQATRWLMKRNDLPFVLSVIRTRFQRIMEEDREKSAKNRVPRGSLKSVSTHWYL
;
A
#
# COMPACT_ATOMS: atom_id res chain seq x y z
N MET A 1 -8.67 -8.42 -8.02
CA MET A 1 -9.68 -7.98 -7.02
C MET A 1 -10.26 -6.63 -7.38
N ASP A 2 -9.46 -5.58 -7.58
CA ASP A 2 -9.97 -4.25 -7.95
C ASP A 2 -10.87 -4.25 -9.21
N ILE A 3 -10.48 -4.99 -10.26
CA ILE A 3 -11.31 -5.14 -11.48
C ILE A 3 -12.63 -5.83 -11.16
N PHE A 4 -12.61 -6.93 -10.38
CA PHE A 4 -13.84 -7.63 -9.96
C PHE A 4 -14.74 -6.74 -9.11
N TYR A 5 -14.16 -5.92 -8.23
CA TYR A 5 -14.89 -4.94 -7.44
C TYR A 5 -15.51 -3.85 -8.32
N LEU A 6 -14.79 -3.32 -9.31
CA LEU A 6 -15.33 -2.34 -10.27
C LEU A 6 -16.46 -2.96 -11.10
N LEU A 7 -16.30 -4.21 -11.54
CA LEU A 7 -17.32 -4.91 -12.32
C LEU A 7 -18.57 -5.19 -11.48
N HIS A 8 -18.40 -5.72 -10.27
CA HIS A 8 -19.50 -6.02 -9.37
C HIS A 8 -20.16 -4.74 -8.81
N SER A 9 -19.43 -3.96 -8.02
CA SER A 9 -20.01 -2.80 -7.34
C SER A 9 -20.25 -1.62 -8.28
N GLY A 10 -19.44 -1.44 -9.32
CA GLY A 10 -19.66 -0.39 -10.31
C GLY A 10 -20.74 -0.79 -11.31
N ILE A 11 -20.45 -1.77 -12.16
CA ILE A 11 -21.37 -2.11 -13.26
C ILE A 11 -22.64 -2.79 -12.73
N MET A 12 -22.52 -3.85 -11.92
CA MET A 12 -23.72 -4.56 -11.47
C MET A 12 -24.52 -3.77 -10.43
N ALA A 13 -23.87 -3.23 -9.40
CA ALA A 13 -24.59 -2.63 -8.26
C ALA A 13 -24.90 -1.13 -8.40
N THR A 14 -24.33 -0.40 -9.37
CA THR A 14 -24.74 1.00 -9.62
C THR A 14 -25.41 1.19 -10.97
N VAL A 15 -24.85 0.65 -12.05
CA VAL A 15 -25.41 0.86 -13.41
C VAL A 15 -26.67 0.01 -13.62
N LEU A 16 -26.63 -1.28 -13.27
CA LEU A 16 -27.79 -2.16 -13.53
C LEU A 16 -28.94 -1.93 -12.54
N THR A 17 -28.66 -1.75 -11.24
CA THR A 17 -29.71 -1.63 -10.20
C THR A 17 -30.35 -0.24 -10.16
N LYS A 18 -29.56 0.84 -10.17
CA LYS A 18 -30.10 2.21 -10.10
C LYS A 18 -30.57 2.72 -11.47
N GLY A 19 -30.13 2.04 -12.53
CA GLY A 19 -30.40 2.44 -13.90
C GLY A 19 -29.59 3.65 -14.31
N VAL A 20 -29.83 4.07 -15.55
CA VAL A 20 -29.09 5.16 -16.17
C VAL A 20 -30.11 6.09 -16.80
N SER A 21 -30.56 7.08 -16.02
CA SER A 21 -31.68 7.97 -16.42
C SER A 21 -31.42 8.70 -17.74
N TRP A 22 -30.18 9.15 -17.97
CA TRP A 22 -29.74 9.78 -19.22
C TRP A 22 -29.69 8.82 -20.43
N LEU A 23 -29.68 7.51 -20.20
CA LEU A 23 -29.81 6.48 -21.25
C LEU A 23 -31.23 5.89 -21.31
N THR A 24 -32.21 6.47 -20.60
CA THR A 24 -33.59 5.95 -20.46
C THR A 24 -33.68 4.50 -19.95
N TYR A 25 -32.59 3.95 -19.43
CA TYR A 25 -32.54 2.59 -18.91
C TYR A 25 -33.07 2.57 -17.48
N LYS A 26 -34.25 1.95 -17.30
CA LYS A 26 -34.81 1.67 -15.97
C LYS A 26 -33.99 0.57 -15.31
N GLY A 27 -33.53 0.80 -14.09
CA GLY A 27 -32.71 -0.17 -13.36
C GLY A 27 -33.47 -1.47 -13.08
N VAL A 28 -32.76 -2.59 -13.16
CA VAL A 28 -33.22 -3.91 -12.74
C VAL A 28 -32.56 -4.22 -11.40
N CYS A 29 -33.32 -4.09 -10.31
CA CYS A 29 -32.82 -4.41 -8.98
C CYS A 29 -32.81 -5.93 -8.74
N ILE A 30 -31.72 -6.59 -9.14
CA ILE A 30 -31.52 -8.04 -8.92
C ILE A 30 -31.64 -8.37 -7.41
N GLU A 31 -31.17 -7.47 -6.55
CA GLU A 31 -31.27 -7.57 -5.08
C GLU A 31 -32.70 -7.64 -4.56
N HIS A 32 -33.69 -7.14 -5.32
CA HIS A 32 -35.10 -7.11 -4.95
C HIS A 32 -35.92 -8.23 -5.59
N MET A 33 -35.30 -9.16 -6.33
CA MET A 33 -36.04 -10.26 -6.96
C MET A 33 -36.47 -11.34 -5.96
N ASN A 34 -35.60 -11.70 -5.00
CA ASN A 34 -35.89 -12.67 -3.95
C ASN A 34 -34.90 -12.57 -2.78
N ASN A 35 -35.21 -13.23 -1.66
CA ASN A 35 -34.35 -13.26 -0.46
C ASN A 35 -32.96 -13.87 -0.75
N LEU A 36 -32.89 -14.86 -1.66
CA LEU A 36 -31.63 -15.48 -2.06
C LEU A 36 -30.71 -14.48 -2.77
N GLY A 37 -31.26 -13.67 -3.68
CA GLY A 37 -30.55 -12.63 -4.42
C GLY A 37 -30.02 -11.55 -3.49
N CYS A 38 -30.85 -11.09 -2.55
CA CYS A 38 -30.46 -10.16 -1.49
C CYS A 38 -29.25 -10.69 -0.68
N ARG A 39 -29.26 -11.97 -0.27
CA ARG A 39 -28.15 -12.60 0.45
C ARG A 39 -26.89 -12.76 -0.41
N LEU A 40 -27.05 -13.24 -1.64
CA LEU A 40 -25.92 -13.50 -2.55
C LEU A 40 -25.20 -12.20 -2.95
N MET A 41 -25.96 -11.15 -3.28
CA MET A 41 -25.39 -9.86 -3.66
C MET A 41 -24.67 -9.19 -2.49
N ASN A 42 -25.26 -9.23 -1.28
CA ASN A 42 -24.57 -8.76 -0.07
C ASN A 42 -23.32 -9.58 0.23
N TYR A 43 -23.39 -10.91 0.14
CA TYR A 43 -22.23 -11.77 0.34
C TYR A 43 -21.09 -11.39 -0.61
N LEU A 44 -21.38 -11.28 -1.92
CA LEU A 44 -20.39 -10.92 -2.92
C LEU A 44 -19.81 -9.52 -2.69
N GLU A 45 -20.66 -8.53 -2.37
CA GLU A 45 -20.19 -7.18 -2.04
C GLU A 45 -19.26 -7.18 -0.83
N LEU A 46 -19.71 -7.77 0.28
CA LEU A 46 -18.96 -7.84 1.54
C LEU A 46 -17.66 -8.64 1.40
N PHE A 47 -17.69 -9.74 0.63
CA PHE A 47 -16.52 -10.54 0.30
C PHE A 47 -15.50 -9.70 -0.46
N LEU A 48 -15.91 -9.06 -1.56
CA LEU A 48 -15.02 -8.23 -2.39
C LEU A 48 -14.46 -7.05 -1.59
N LEU A 49 -15.30 -6.40 -0.78
CA LEU A 49 -14.88 -5.30 0.08
C LEU A 49 -13.86 -5.76 1.12
N SER A 50 -14.15 -6.83 1.87
CA SER A 50 -13.27 -7.35 2.90
C SER A 50 -11.95 -7.86 2.32
N SER A 51 -12.01 -8.73 1.30
CA SER A 51 -10.81 -9.28 0.68
C SER A 51 -9.90 -8.18 0.11
N ARG A 52 -10.47 -7.12 -0.50
CA ARG A 52 -9.68 -6.01 -1.03
C ARG A 52 -8.93 -5.26 0.07
N ILE A 53 -9.56 -4.95 1.20
CA ILE A 53 -8.87 -4.24 2.28
C ILE A 53 -7.85 -5.14 2.98
N ASN A 54 -8.13 -6.44 3.11
CA ASN A 54 -7.15 -7.40 3.62
C ASN A 54 -5.90 -7.44 2.72
N ILE A 55 -6.09 -7.42 1.38
CA ILE A 55 -4.98 -7.33 0.41
C ILE A 55 -4.23 -6.01 0.56
N ASN A 56 -4.91 -4.88 0.78
CA ASN A 56 -4.26 -3.59 1.01
C ASN A 56 -3.41 -3.60 2.29
N VAL A 57 -3.93 -4.18 3.38
CA VAL A 57 -3.16 -4.38 4.63
C VAL A 57 -1.94 -5.23 4.35
N MET A 58 -2.10 -6.38 3.68
CA MET A 58 -1.00 -7.24 3.28
C MET A 58 0.04 -6.46 2.46
N GLN A 59 -0.39 -5.66 1.49
CA GLN A 59 0.50 -4.85 0.67
C GLN A 59 1.28 -3.81 1.49
N SER A 60 0.65 -3.16 2.46
CA SER A 60 1.31 -2.25 3.40
C SER A 60 2.31 -2.99 4.31
N ILE A 61 1.97 -4.18 4.81
CA ILE A 61 2.87 -5.03 5.59
C ILE A 61 4.08 -5.43 4.74
N LEU A 62 3.86 -5.93 3.53
CA LEU A 62 4.93 -6.32 2.60
C LEU A 62 5.85 -5.14 2.27
N CYS A 63 5.28 -3.96 2.06
CA CYS A 63 6.06 -2.74 1.85
C CYS A 63 6.91 -2.40 3.08
N SER A 64 6.36 -2.58 4.29
CA SER A 64 7.07 -2.36 5.55
C SER A 64 8.19 -3.34 5.79
N VAL A 65 7.92 -4.64 5.63
CA VAL A 65 8.92 -5.71 5.75
C VAL A 65 10.07 -5.50 4.76
N ASN A 66 9.76 -5.23 3.48
CA ASN A 66 10.79 -4.97 2.46
C ASN A 66 11.65 -3.73 2.73
N SER A 67 11.14 -2.78 3.53
CA SER A 67 11.85 -1.55 3.86
C SER A 67 12.70 -1.65 5.12
N THR A 68 12.33 -2.55 6.04
CA THR A 68 12.98 -2.75 7.35
C THR A 68 13.99 -3.88 7.33
N VAL A 69 13.66 -4.99 6.67
CA VAL A 69 14.56 -6.12 6.47
C VAL A 69 15.56 -5.70 5.40
N GLY A 70 16.76 -5.29 5.83
CA GLY A 70 17.84 -4.80 4.97
C GLY A 70 18.39 -5.84 3.98
N ARG A 71 17.79 -7.03 3.85
CA ARG A 71 18.11 -7.98 2.80
C ARG A 71 17.14 -7.85 1.65
N SER A 72 17.63 -7.92 0.42
CA SER A 72 16.82 -8.14 -0.79
C SER A 72 16.16 -9.53 -0.81
N TRP A 73 15.42 -9.88 0.23
CA TRP A 73 14.54 -11.04 0.17
C TRP A 73 13.46 -10.66 -0.84
N GLU A 74 13.67 -11.05 -2.09
CA GLU A 74 12.60 -11.21 -3.03
C GLU A 74 11.63 -12.18 -2.36
N ILE A 75 10.57 -11.60 -1.76
CA ILE A 75 9.54 -12.37 -1.09
C ILE A 75 9.08 -13.40 -2.11
N SER A 76 9.25 -14.68 -1.78
CA SER A 76 9.01 -15.73 -2.76
C SER A 76 7.58 -15.65 -3.25
N ALA A 77 7.36 -15.95 -4.54
CA ALA A 77 6.03 -15.95 -5.13
C ALA A 77 5.05 -16.84 -4.34
N ARG A 78 5.57 -17.92 -3.71
CA ARG A 78 4.78 -18.81 -2.84
C ARG A 78 4.27 -18.10 -1.60
N VAL A 79 5.11 -17.31 -0.92
CA VAL A 79 4.70 -16.53 0.27
C VAL A 79 3.66 -15.48 -0.12
N LEU A 80 3.86 -14.79 -1.24
CA LEU A 80 2.89 -13.81 -1.74
C LEU A 80 1.54 -14.46 -2.10
N SER A 81 1.57 -15.61 -2.77
CA SER A 81 0.37 -16.38 -3.14
C SER A 81 -0.38 -16.91 -1.92
N CYS A 82 0.35 -17.40 -0.92
CA CYS A 82 -0.22 -17.85 0.35
C CYS A 82 -0.89 -16.69 1.09
N GLY A 83 -0.20 -15.54 1.21
CA GLY A 83 -0.76 -14.34 1.83
C GLY A 83 -2.02 -13.83 1.10
N PHE A 84 -1.99 -13.84 -0.23
CA PHE A 84 -3.15 -13.47 -1.04
C PHE A 84 -4.34 -14.42 -0.80
N SER A 85 -4.09 -15.73 -0.80
CA SER A 85 -5.12 -16.75 -0.54
C SER A 85 -5.70 -16.62 0.86
N ALA A 86 -4.86 -16.34 1.86
CA ALA A 86 -5.31 -16.08 3.24
C ALA A 86 -6.21 -14.84 3.32
N CYS A 87 -5.89 -13.75 2.60
CA CYS A 87 -6.72 -12.55 2.55
C CYS A 87 -8.10 -12.81 1.92
N LEU A 88 -8.16 -13.67 0.89
CA LEU A 88 -9.43 -14.12 0.31
C LEU A 88 -10.22 -14.96 1.30
N LEU A 89 -9.60 -15.95 1.93
CA LEU A 89 -10.24 -16.84 2.89
C LEU A 89 -10.80 -16.07 4.10
N ILE A 90 -10.02 -15.14 4.67
CA ILE A 90 -10.49 -14.27 5.77
C ILE A 90 -11.68 -13.43 5.32
N GLY A 91 -11.64 -12.88 4.10
CA GLY A 91 -12.78 -12.12 3.56
C GLY A 91 -14.03 -12.97 3.34
N ALA A 92 -13.86 -14.21 2.90
CA ALA A 92 -14.96 -15.16 2.74
C ALA A 92 -15.59 -15.52 4.08
N ILE A 93 -14.78 -15.78 5.11
CA ILE A 93 -15.27 -16.10 6.47
C ILE A 93 -16.02 -14.90 7.06
N GLN A 94 -15.45 -13.69 6.97
CA GLN A 94 -16.07 -12.47 7.50
C GLN A 94 -17.43 -12.17 6.83
N SER A 95 -17.50 -12.29 5.50
CA SER A 95 -18.75 -12.05 4.77
C SER A 95 -19.79 -13.16 5.01
N LEU A 96 -19.38 -14.43 4.97
CA LEU A 96 -20.28 -15.58 5.16
C LEU A 96 -20.98 -15.53 6.52
N PHE A 97 -20.28 -15.11 7.56
CA PHE A 97 -20.78 -15.13 8.93
C PHE A 97 -22.01 -14.23 9.16
N ILE A 98 -22.11 -13.09 8.47
CA ILE A 98 -23.27 -12.17 8.59
C ILE A 98 -24.32 -12.35 7.49
N THR A 99 -23.97 -13.00 6.38
CA THR A 99 -24.86 -13.17 5.22
C THR A 99 -26.22 -13.80 5.54
N PRO A 100 -26.34 -14.85 6.39
CA PRO A 100 -27.62 -15.46 6.72
C PRO A 100 -28.62 -14.53 7.38
N LEU A 101 -28.14 -13.47 8.04
CA LEU A 101 -28.98 -12.47 8.70
C LEU A 101 -29.61 -11.51 7.71
N PHE A 102 -29.05 -11.38 6.50
CA PHE A 102 -29.63 -10.52 5.48
C PHE A 102 -30.92 -11.12 4.93
N ASN A 103 -31.94 -10.29 4.87
CA ASN A 103 -33.22 -10.64 4.30
C ASN A 103 -33.81 -9.41 3.58
N MET A 104 -34.75 -9.65 2.67
CA MET A 104 -35.49 -8.58 2.05
C MET A 104 -36.73 -8.30 2.90
N TRP A 105 -36.99 -7.03 3.20
CA TRP A 105 -38.27 -6.63 3.77
C TRP A 105 -38.69 -5.25 3.26
N LEU A 106 -39.94 -4.92 3.49
CA LEU A 106 -40.56 -3.68 3.05
C LEU A 106 -40.46 -2.63 4.16
N VAL A 107 -39.89 -1.46 3.87
CA VAL A 107 -39.87 -0.30 4.76
C VAL A 107 -40.45 0.89 3.99
N HIS A 108 -41.64 1.36 4.39
CA HIS A 108 -42.34 2.48 3.74
C HIS A 108 -42.46 2.30 2.20
N ASP A 109 -43.05 1.19 1.76
CA ASP A 109 -43.27 0.82 0.35
C ASP A 109 -42.01 0.64 -0.51
N ARG A 110 -40.84 0.53 0.13
CA ARG A 110 -39.57 0.26 -0.55
C ARG A 110 -38.95 -1.02 -0.01
N PHE A 111 -38.45 -1.86 -0.91
CA PHE A 111 -37.69 -3.04 -0.53
C PHE A 111 -36.30 -2.64 -0.05
N PHE A 112 -35.93 -3.09 1.14
CA PHE A 112 -34.59 -2.95 1.69
C PHE A 112 -34.00 -4.33 1.95
N CYS A 113 -32.72 -4.46 1.63
CA CYS A 113 -31.96 -5.68 1.83
C CYS A 113 -30.94 -5.42 2.94
N SER A 114 -31.25 -5.85 4.17
CA SER A 114 -30.44 -5.57 5.37
C SER A 114 -30.57 -6.72 6.39
N PRO A 115 -30.00 -6.66 7.62
CA PRO A 115 -30.21 -7.69 8.67
C PRO A 115 -31.61 -7.74 9.32
N ASP A 116 -32.34 -8.87 9.20
CA ASP A 116 -33.79 -8.96 9.52
C ASP A 116 -34.14 -8.43 10.93
N PRO A 117 -35.03 -7.41 11.04
CA PRO A 117 -35.39 -6.82 12.33
C PRO A 117 -36.14 -7.80 13.24
N LEU A 118 -36.62 -8.94 12.73
CA LEU A 118 -37.23 -10.00 13.52
C LEU A 118 -36.22 -10.78 14.36
N TRP A 119 -34.92 -10.72 14.04
CA TRP A 119 -33.89 -11.29 14.90
C TRP A 119 -33.76 -10.53 16.21
N ASP A 120 -33.18 -11.18 17.22
CA ASP A 120 -32.85 -10.51 18.47
C ASP A 120 -31.98 -9.26 18.23
N LYS A 121 -32.29 -8.18 18.94
CA LYS A 121 -31.63 -6.87 18.78
C LYS A 121 -30.12 -6.98 19.02
N SER A 122 -29.72 -7.88 19.91
CA SER A 122 -28.30 -8.16 20.19
C SER A 122 -27.58 -8.68 18.95
N LEU A 123 -28.21 -9.60 18.22
CA LEU A 123 -27.68 -10.22 17.00
C LEU A 123 -27.60 -9.22 15.85
N VAL A 124 -28.65 -8.40 15.67
CA VAL A 124 -28.67 -7.33 14.66
C VAL A 124 -27.57 -6.29 14.94
N MET A 125 -27.43 -5.86 16.19
CA MET A 125 -26.38 -4.92 16.58
C MET A 125 -24.99 -5.51 16.37
N PHE A 126 -24.79 -6.77 16.74
CA PHE A 126 -23.55 -7.48 16.52
C PHE A 126 -23.21 -7.60 15.02
N ALA A 127 -24.17 -8.02 14.18
CA ALA A 127 -23.98 -8.12 12.74
C ALA A 127 -23.55 -6.79 12.11
N ARG A 128 -24.12 -5.69 12.58
CA ARG A 128 -23.82 -4.35 12.12
C ARG A 128 -22.43 -3.86 12.55
N VAL A 129 -22.08 -4.08 13.82
CA VAL A 129 -20.74 -3.79 14.33
C VAL A 129 -19.72 -4.63 13.57
N HIS A 130 -19.98 -5.93 13.38
CA HIS A 130 -19.12 -6.83 12.63
C HIS A 130 -18.96 -6.38 11.16
N ASN A 131 -20.06 -6.06 10.48
CA ASN A 131 -20.03 -5.54 9.11
C ASN A 131 -19.15 -4.30 9.02
N THR A 132 -19.35 -3.33 9.92
CA THR A 132 -18.59 -2.06 9.91
C THR A 132 -17.11 -2.27 10.22
N LEU A 133 -16.79 -3.03 11.27
CA LEU A 133 -15.42 -3.22 11.73
C LEU A 133 -14.60 -4.08 10.77
N PHE A 134 -15.16 -5.19 10.29
CA PHE A 134 -14.42 -6.23 9.57
C PHE A 134 -14.72 -6.27 8.07
N CYS A 135 -16.00 -6.19 7.66
CA CYS A 135 -16.37 -6.38 6.26
C CYS A 135 -16.16 -5.11 5.42
N GLN A 136 -16.69 -3.96 5.89
CA GLN A 136 -16.36 -2.64 5.37
C GLN A 136 -14.89 -2.31 5.62
N GLY A 137 -14.34 -2.85 6.72
CA GLY A 137 -12.90 -2.92 6.96
C GLY A 137 -12.36 -1.73 7.72
N LEU A 138 -13.13 -1.16 8.65
CA LEU A 138 -12.69 0.00 9.44
C LEU A 138 -11.38 -0.30 10.20
N ILE A 139 -11.27 -1.48 10.82
CA ILE A 139 -10.05 -1.87 11.54
C ILE A 139 -8.87 -1.99 10.56
N GLN A 140 -9.07 -2.69 9.44
CA GLN A 140 -8.03 -2.89 8.43
C GLN A 140 -7.59 -1.57 7.79
N ALA A 141 -8.51 -0.63 7.57
CA ALA A 141 -8.21 0.69 7.05
C ALA A 141 -7.38 1.51 8.06
N CYS A 142 -7.75 1.51 9.35
CA CYS A 142 -6.96 2.14 10.41
C CYS A 142 -5.55 1.54 10.52
N VAL A 143 -5.43 0.20 10.50
CA VAL A 143 -4.13 -0.49 10.49
C VAL A 143 -3.31 -0.10 9.28
N THR A 144 -3.92 -0.02 8.10
CA THR A 144 -3.25 0.42 6.86
C THR A 144 -2.68 1.84 6.98
N VAL A 145 -3.46 2.77 7.55
CA VAL A 145 -3.00 4.15 7.79
C VAL A 145 -1.82 4.15 8.75
N ILE A 146 -1.92 3.45 9.89
CA ILE A 146 -0.84 3.36 10.88
C ILE A 146 0.44 2.80 10.24
N LEU A 147 0.33 1.67 9.51
CA LEU A 147 1.47 1.08 8.80
C LEU A 147 2.09 2.08 7.81
N ASN A 148 1.28 2.78 7.01
CA ASN A 148 1.79 3.77 6.06
C ASN A 148 2.45 4.98 6.74
N LEU A 149 1.96 5.41 7.91
CA LEU A 149 2.61 6.45 8.71
C LEU A 149 3.99 6.00 9.23
N THR A 150 4.11 4.75 9.71
CA THR A 150 5.42 4.21 10.15
C THR A 150 6.45 4.12 9.02
N MET A 151 5.99 4.09 7.76
CA MET A 151 6.84 4.04 6.57
C MET A 151 7.47 5.37 6.19
N ILE A 152 6.83 6.49 6.53
CA ILE A 152 7.31 7.86 6.21
C ILE A 152 8.78 8.08 6.62
N PRO A 153 9.23 7.80 7.87
CA PRO A 153 10.62 7.99 8.25
C PRO A 153 11.58 7.09 7.45
N ILE A 154 11.16 5.89 7.06
CA ILE A 154 11.98 4.97 6.26
C ILE A 154 12.16 5.53 4.85
N PHE A 155 11.11 6.09 4.25
CA PHE A 155 11.20 6.79 2.97
C PHE A 155 12.13 8.01 3.00
N ARG A 156 12.14 8.76 4.11
CA ARG A 156 13.09 9.86 4.31
C ARG A 156 14.53 9.33 4.30
N ARG A 157 14.82 8.25 5.04
CA ARG A 157 16.13 7.59 5.03
C ARG A 157 16.56 7.11 3.64
N ILE A 158 15.65 6.48 2.89
CA ILE A 158 15.93 6.04 1.51
C ILE A 158 16.21 7.23 0.58
N ARG A 159 15.52 8.36 0.76
CA ARG A 159 15.79 9.59 0.00
C ARG A 159 17.20 10.09 0.25
N TYR A 160 17.64 10.14 1.50
CA TYR A 160 19.00 10.57 1.86
C TYR A 160 20.04 9.60 1.29
N ALA A 161 19.82 8.27 1.42
CA ALA A 161 20.71 7.28 0.83
C ALA A 161 20.86 7.44 -0.69
N LEU A 162 19.76 7.71 -1.41
CA LEU A 162 19.80 8.00 -2.85
C LEU A 162 20.58 9.28 -3.16
N GLN A 163 20.47 10.33 -2.34
CA GLN A 163 21.25 11.57 -2.53
C GLN A 163 22.74 11.32 -2.33
N CYS A 164 23.13 10.55 -1.32
CA CYS A 164 24.53 10.16 -1.12
C CYS A 164 25.05 9.36 -2.30
N VAL A 165 24.28 8.40 -2.82
CA VAL A 165 24.71 7.62 -4.00
C VAL A 165 24.87 8.49 -5.24
N ILE A 166 24.04 9.51 -5.44
CA ILE A 166 24.18 10.46 -6.57
C ILE A 166 25.47 11.29 -6.43
N LEU A 167 25.78 11.78 -5.21
CA LEU A 167 27.02 12.53 -4.93
C LEU A 167 28.27 11.68 -5.18
N ILE A 168 28.22 10.40 -4.79
CA ILE A 168 29.29 9.43 -5.07
C ILE A 168 29.40 9.13 -6.57
N GLN A 169 28.28 9.16 -7.30
CA GLN A 169 28.25 8.85 -8.73
C GLN A 169 28.97 9.90 -9.58
N SER A 170 29.06 11.15 -9.13
CA SER A 170 29.80 12.22 -9.84
C SER A 170 31.32 12.04 -9.87
N SER A 171 31.90 11.16 -9.04
CA SER A 171 33.34 11.06 -8.85
C SER A 171 34.10 10.12 -9.82
N LYS A 172 33.48 9.70 -10.93
CA LYS A 172 34.11 8.88 -12.01
C LYS A 172 34.90 7.63 -11.54
N CYS A 173 34.43 6.89 -10.53
CA CYS A 173 35.07 5.62 -10.11
C CYS A 173 34.58 4.39 -10.88
N GLU A 174 35.40 3.34 -11.02
CA GLU A 174 34.98 2.03 -11.51
C GLU A 174 33.90 1.34 -10.63
N VAL A 175 33.74 1.74 -9.36
CA VAL A 175 32.63 1.29 -8.49
C VAL A 175 31.26 1.74 -8.99
N PHE A 176 31.23 2.64 -9.97
CA PHE A 176 30.04 3.23 -10.56
C PHE A 176 29.03 2.19 -11.04
N ASP A 177 29.45 1.08 -11.66
CA ASP A 177 28.47 0.12 -12.20
C ASP A 177 27.71 -0.64 -11.12
N SER A 178 28.40 -1.05 -10.05
CA SER A 178 27.77 -1.67 -8.88
C SER A 178 26.86 -0.68 -8.13
N LEU A 179 27.31 0.57 -7.97
CA LEU A 179 26.52 1.65 -7.38
C LEU A 179 25.31 2.03 -8.23
N ASN A 180 25.43 2.03 -9.56
CA ASN A 180 24.36 2.32 -10.51
C ASN A 180 23.28 1.24 -10.47
N GLY A 181 23.67 -0.03 -10.33
CA GLY A 181 22.75 -1.14 -10.08
C GLY A 181 21.92 -0.94 -8.80
N ILE A 182 22.60 -0.61 -7.69
CA ILE A 182 21.98 -0.31 -6.39
C ILE A 182 21.06 0.92 -6.49
N TYR A 183 21.54 1.99 -7.13
CA TYR A 183 20.79 3.23 -7.38
C TYR A 183 19.49 2.95 -8.15
N ARG A 184 19.56 2.21 -9.27
CA ARG A 184 18.38 1.85 -10.07
C ARG A 184 17.40 1.00 -9.27
N ARG A 185 17.88 0.07 -8.43
CA ARG A 185 17.02 -0.75 -7.54
C ARG A 185 16.33 0.11 -6.48
N LEU A 186 17.07 0.94 -5.74
CA LEU A 186 16.53 1.85 -4.73
C LEU A 186 15.56 2.88 -5.32
N ARG A 187 15.87 3.44 -6.49
CA ARG A 187 14.99 4.40 -7.18
C ARG A 187 13.69 3.74 -7.61
N ARG A 188 13.75 2.52 -8.17
CA ARG A 188 12.55 1.73 -8.53
C ARG A 188 11.73 1.37 -7.29
N PHE A 189 12.37 0.89 -6.22
CA PHE A 189 11.71 0.57 -4.95
C PHE A 189 11.01 1.79 -4.36
N ARG A 190 11.72 2.92 -4.20
CA ARG A 190 11.16 4.17 -3.68
C ARG A 190 9.96 4.64 -4.49
N ARG A 191 10.02 4.57 -5.81
CA ARG A 191 8.93 5.00 -6.69
C ARG A 191 7.71 4.08 -6.54
N ARG A 192 7.90 2.76 -6.60
CA ARG A 192 6.82 1.77 -6.41
C ARG A 192 6.16 1.93 -5.04
N ALA A 193 6.98 1.92 -3.99
CA ALA A 193 6.52 2.01 -2.62
C ALA A 193 5.82 3.37 -2.34
N ARG A 194 6.27 4.47 -2.95
CA ARG A 194 5.57 5.76 -2.89
C ARG A 194 4.17 5.68 -3.52
N ILE A 195 4.06 5.17 -4.75
CA ILE A 195 2.78 5.06 -5.46
C ILE A 195 1.82 4.19 -4.66
N THR A 196 2.28 3.02 -4.23
CA THR A 196 1.53 2.11 -3.36
C THR A 196 1.05 2.83 -2.11
N MET A 197 1.94 3.49 -1.37
CA MET A 197 1.59 4.17 -0.11
C MET A 197 0.54 5.27 -0.33
N TRP A 198 0.67 6.08 -1.38
CA TRP A 198 -0.35 7.10 -1.70
C TRP A 198 -1.70 6.49 -2.00
N HIS A 199 -1.74 5.46 -2.84
CA HIS A 199 -2.97 4.75 -3.18
C HIS A 199 -3.60 4.07 -1.96
N THR A 200 -2.84 3.27 -1.20
CA THR A 200 -3.37 2.55 -0.03
C THR A 200 -3.80 3.49 1.08
N THR A 201 -3.12 4.64 1.27
CA THR A 201 -3.49 5.62 2.30
C THR A 201 -4.76 6.37 1.93
N THR A 202 -4.86 6.87 0.69
CA THR A 202 -6.06 7.58 0.22
C THR A 202 -7.28 6.67 0.22
N LEU A 203 -7.13 5.43 -0.24
CA LEU A 203 -8.19 4.42 -0.22
C LEU A 203 -8.61 4.04 1.21
N ALA A 204 -7.66 3.91 2.14
CA ALA A 204 -7.96 3.62 3.53
C ALA A 204 -8.72 4.78 4.21
N ILE A 205 -8.32 6.03 3.95
CA ILE A 205 -9.02 7.21 4.48
C ILE A 205 -10.46 7.26 3.96
N LEU A 206 -10.67 7.10 2.65
CA LEU A 206 -12.02 7.04 2.06
C LEU A 206 -12.86 5.94 2.71
N ARG A 207 -12.28 4.77 2.97
CA ARG A 207 -12.97 3.67 3.64
C ARG A 207 -13.31 3.92 5.09
N ILE A 208 -12.46 4.62 5.84
CA ILE A 208 -12.79 5.01 7.21
C ILE A 208 -14.06 5.87 7.20
N PHE A 209 -14.10 6.90 6.36
CA PHE A 209 -15.28 7.77 6.22
C PHE A 209 -16.51 6.99 5.73
N ARG A 210 -16.36 6.16 4.69
CA ARG A 210 -17.45 5.32 4.18
C ARG A 210 -18.00 4.38 5.26
N SER A 211 -17.14 3.72 6.03
CA SER A 211 -17.56 2.78 7.08
C SER A 211 -18.31 3.49 8.20
N ILE A 212 -17.85 4.69 8.59
CA ILE A 212 -18.52 5.52 9.59
C ILE A 212 -19.91 5.95 9.09
N MET A 213 -20.00 6.45 7.85
CA MET A 213 -21.29 6.86 7.26
C MET A 213 -22.24 5.68 7.10
N HIS A 214 -21.74 4.53 6.64
CA HIS A 214 -22.52 3.29 6.54
C HIS A 214 -23.04 2.84 7.90
N PHE A 215 -22.22 2.97 8.96
CA PHE A 215 -22.66 2.70 10.32
C PHE A 215 -23.80 3.65 10.71
N TYR A 216 -23.69 4.96 10.49
CA TYR A 216 -24.75 5.91 10.84
C TYR A 216 -26.03 5.71 10.01
N ALA A 217 -25.92 5.38 8.71
CA ALA A 217 -27.07 5.15 7.83
C ALA A 217 -28.03 4.08 8.34
N HIS A 218 -27.50 3.04 9.00
CA HIS A 218 -28.29 1.96 9.57
C HIS A 218 -28.88 2.29 10.95
N GLN A 219 -28.45 3.37 11.62
CA GLN A 219 -28.90 3.72 12.97
C GLN A 219 -30.39 4.03 13.07
N PRO A 220 -30.96 4.87 12.19
CA PRO A 220 -32.38 5.20 12.24
C PRO A 220 -33.30 4.00 11.96
N VAL A 221 -32.84 2.98 11.23
CA VAL A 221 -33.64 1.78 10.90
C VAL A 221 -33.94 0.93 12.14
N TYR A 222 -32.96 0.78 13.05
CA TYR A 222 -33.06 -0.13 14.20
C TYR A 222 -33.24 0.56 15.55
N SER A 223 -33.21 1.90 15.59
CA SER A 223 -33.47 2.67 16.81
C SER A 223 -34.85 3.34 16.73
N PRO A 224 -35.90 2.74 17.31
CA PRO A 224 -37.21 3.35 17.41
C PRO A 224 -37.20 4.43 18.50
N ARG A 225 -36.51 5.55 18.29
CA ARG A 225 -36.82 6.75 19.09
C ARG A 225 -38.23 7.21 18.71
N LYS A 226 -39.08 7.35 19.74
CA LYS A 226 -40.54 7.53 19.66
C LYS A 226 -41.01 8.88 19.10
N GLU A 227 -40.13 9.85 18.83
CA GLU A 227 -40.55 11.26 18.65
C GLU A 227 -40.14 11.94 17.34
N THR A 228 -39.38 11.28 16.46
CA THR A 228 -39.07 11.86 15.14
C THR A 228 -40.10 11.37 14.12
N GLN A 229 -40.72 12.32 13.42
CA GLN A 229 -41.68 12.04 12.34
C GLN A 229 -41.05 11.07 11.33
N VAL A 230 -41.87 10.14 10.83
CA VAL A 230 -41.43 9.04 9.96
C VAL A 230 -40.78 9.56 8.67
N GLU A 231 -41.24 10.72 8.18
CA GLU A 231 -40.73 11.38 6.98
C GLU A 231 -39.28 11.86 7.16
N ASP A 232 -38.95 12.51 8.28
CA ASP A 232 -37.60 12.99 8.58
C ASP A 232 -36.58 11.84 8.60
N LYS A 233 -36.97 10.68 9.13
CA LYS A 233 -36.11 9.49 9.18
C LYS A 233 -35.79 8.97 7.78
N CYS A 234 -36.79 8.94 6.89
CA CYS A 234 -36.60 8.49 5.51
C CYS A 234 -35.67 9.43 4.73
N VAL A 235 -35.85 10.74 4.88
CA VAL A 235 -34.98 11.76 4.27
C VAL A 235 -33.54 11.58 4.76
N TRP A 236 -33.33 11.39 6.07
CA TRP A 236 -32.00 11.16 6.65
C TRP A 236 -31.32 9.89 6.14
N ILE A 237 -32.06 8.79 5.99
CA ILE A 237 -31.52 7.53 5.43
C ILE A 237 -31.07 7.74 3.98
N VAL A 238 -31.91 8.37 3.15
CA VAL A 238 -31.58 8.66 1.75
C VAL A 238 -30.35 9.57 1.66
N TYR A 239 -30.27 10.60 2.50
CA TYR A 239 -29.14 11.53 2.56
C TYR A 239 -27.83 10.82 2.95
N LEU A 240 -27.83 9.98 3.99
CA LEU A 240 -26.66 9.22 4.40
C LEU A 240 -26.25 8.18 3.35
N GLN A 241 -27.22 7.53 2.69
CA GLN A 241 -26.95 6.61 1.60
C GLN A 241 -26.29 7.30 0.41
N ALA A 242 -26.71 8.53 0.08
CA ALA A 242 -26.08 9.34 -0.97
C ALA A 242 -24.60 9.64 -0.66
N TYR A 243 -24.22 9.86 0.61
CA TYR A 243 -22.82 9.97 0.98
C TYR A 243 -22.05 8.66 0.81
N VAL A 244 -22.63 7.53 1.22
CA VAL A 244 -22.01 6.21 1.01
C VAL A 244 -21.77 5.96 -0.48
N ASP A 245 -22.72 6.32 -1.34
CA ASP A 245 -22.59 6.25 -2.79
C ASP A 245 -21.49 7.18 -3.33
N LEU A 246 -21.42 8.41 -2.84
CA LEU A 246 -20.39 9.39 -3.24
C LEU A 246 -18.98 8.89 -2.89
N PHE A 247 -18.79 8.36 -1.68
CA PHE A 247 -17.50 7.76 -1.29
C PHE A 247 -17.19 6.52 -2.13
N THR A 248 -18.19 5.71 -2.46
CA THR A 248 -18.03 4.55 -3.34
C THR A 248 -17.59 4.96 -4.75
N LEU A 249 -18.18 6.03 -5.31
CA LEU A 249 -17.77 6.61 -6.58
C LEU A 249 -16.34 7.16 -6.52
N ALA A 250 -15.98 7.87 -5.45
CA ALA A 250 -14.61 8.34 -5.23
C ALA A 250 -13.60 7.20 -5.18
N GLU A 251 -13.95 6.07 -4.53
CA GLU A 251 -13.14 4.85 -4.56
C GLU A 251 -12.98 4.31 -5.99
N PHE A 252 -14.05 4.26 -6.79
CA PHE A 252 -13.98 3.80 -8.18
C PHE A 252 -13.04 4.65 -9.02
N ILE A 253 -13.11 5.97 -8.89
CA ILE A 253 -12.24 6.92 -9.60
C ILE A 253 -10.79 6.68 -9.19
N LEU A 254 -10.52 6.57 -7.88
CA LEU A 254 -9.17 6.34 -7.36
C LEU A 254 -8.58 5.01 -7.84
N ILE A 255 -9.36 3.93 -7.81
CA ILE A 255 -8.95 2.61 -8.26
C ILE A 255 -8.69 2.61 -9.77
N SER A 256 -9.60 3.19 -10.55
CA SER A 256 -9.47 3.27 -12.02
C SER A 256 -8.24 4.10 -12.40
N TRP A 257 -8.02 5.23 -11.73
CA TRP A 257 -6.82 6.04 -11.88
C TRP A 257 -5.55 5.25 -11.55
N HIS A 258 -5.54 4.52 -10.44
CA HIS A 258 -4.39 3.71 -10.03
C HIS A 258 -4.09 2.57 -11.01
N ILE A 259 -5.12 1.87 -11.50
CA ILE A 259 -4.97 0.84 -12.54
C ILE A 259 -4.43 1.47 -13.82
N GLY A 260 -5.03 2.55 -14.31
CA GLY A 260 -4.58 3.26 -15.51
C GLY A 260 -3.12 3.71 -15.40
N TRP A 261 -2.75 4.28 -14.25
CA TRP A 261 -1.36 4.66 -13.96
C TRP A 261 -0.42 3.45 -13.99
N PHE A 262 -0.81 2.33 -13.38
CA PHE A 262 0.00 1.11 -13.34
C PHE A 262 0.18 0.50 -14.73
N LEU A 263 -0.87 0.48 -15.56
CA LEU A 263 -0.83 0.04 -16.95
C LEU A 263 0.11 0.90 -17.81
N LEU A 264 0.06 2.23 -17.64
CA LEU A 264 0.91 3.15 -18.41
C LEU A 264 2.38 3.07 -17.97
N TRP A 265 2.62 2.90 -16.66
CA TRP A 265 3.94 3.05 -16.05
C TRP A 265 4.75 1.75 -15.99
N SER A 266 4.10 0.61 -15.73
CA SER A 266 4.79 -0.67 -15.60
C SER A 266 5.01 -1.28 -16.98
N ARG A 267 6.26 -1.24 -17.47
CA ARG A 267 6.62 -1.80 -18.79
C ARG A 267 6.19 -3.26 -18.94
N ASP A 268 6.39 -4.07 -17.90
CA ASP A 268 6.08 -5.50 -17.94
C ASP A 268 4.58 -5.74 -18.10
N VAL A 269 3.77 -4.96 -17.38
CA VAL A 269 2.31 -5.03 -17.42
C VAL A 269 1.79 -4.49 -18.75
N ARG A 270 2.35 -3.36 -19.20
CA ARG A 270 2.02 -2.79 -20.50
C ARG A 270 2.32 -3.77 -21.63
N ARG A 271 3.48 -4.42 -21.60
CA ARG A 271 3.84 -5.48 -22.56
C ARG A 271 2.85 -6.62 -22.48
N TRP A 272 2.57 -7.14 -21.28
CA TRP A 272 1.62 -8.21 -21.09
C TRP A 272 0.22 -7.84 -21.63
N CYS A 273 -0.29 -6.64 -21.34
CA CYS A 273 -1.56 -6.14 -21.86
C CYS A 273 -1.55 -6.03 -23.39
N ILE A 274 -0.50 -5.45 -23.98
CA ILE A 274 -0.33 -5.35 -25.42
C ILE A 274 -0.32 -6.75 -26.06
N THR A 275 0.43 -7.70 -25.48
CA THR A 275 0.51 -9.07 -26.00
C THR A 275 -0.83 -9.80 -25.86
N SER A 276 -1.52 -9.63 -24.74
CA SER A 276 -2.87 -10.21 -24.53
C SER A 276 -3.90 -9.61 -25.48
N PHE A 277 -3.85 -8.30 -25.70
CA PHE A 277 -4.69 -7.62 -26.69
C PHE A 277 -4.36 -8.11 -28.10
N ALA A 278 -3.08 -8.17 -28.48
CA ALA A 278 -2.66 -8.72 -29.77
C ALA A 278 -3.16 -10.16 -29.99
N LYS A 279 -3.13 -11.01 -28.95
CA LYS A 279 -3.68 -12.37 -28.99
C LYS A 279 -5.20 -12.41 -29.21
N LEU A 280 -5.94 -11.52 -28.55
CA LEU A 280 -7.40 -11.43 -28.69
C LEU A 280 -7.81 -10.87 -30.05
N PHE A 281 -7.01 -9.96 -30.62
CA PHE A 281 -7.28 -9.26 -31.88
C PHE A 281 -6.40 -9.75 -33.04
N CYS A 282 -5.89 -10.98 -32.95
CA CYS A 282 -4.88 -11.60 -33.84
C CYS A 282 -5.19 -11.57 -35.35
N ASN A 283 -6.38 -11.15 -35.78
CA ASN A 283 -6.74 -11.01 -37.19
C ASN A 283 -6.37 -9.66 -37.83
N ASN A 284 -5.96 -8.65 -37.04
CA ASN A 284 -5.72 -7.31 -37.59
C ASN A 284 -4.22 -7.00 -37.72
N ARG A 285 -3.65 -7.23 -38.92
CA ARG A 285 -2.21 -7.08 -39.21
C ARG A 285 -1.68 -5.67 -38.94
N ASP A 286 -2.49 -4.64 -39.19
CA ASP A 286 -2.10 -3.23 -39.00
C ASP A 286 -1.92 -2.89 -37.51
N LEU A 287 -2.79 -3.45 -36.67
CA LEU A 287 -2.74 -3.30 -35.22
C LEU A 287 -1.51 -4.01 -34.65
N LEU A 288 -1.10 -5.14 -35.24
CA LEU A 288 0.12 -5.85 -34.88
C LEU A 288 1.39 -5.02 -35.20
N GLY A 289 1.40 -4.32 -36.33
CA GLY A 289 2.51 -3.44 -36.75
C GLY A 289 2.72 -2.25 -35.81
N LEU A 290 1.63 -1.56 -35.44
CA LEU A 290 1.66 -0.47 -34.47
C LEU A 290 2.12 -0.93 -33.07
N LEU A 291 1.69 -2.12 -32.65
CA LEU A 291 2.08 -2.70 -31.35
C LEU A 291 3.55 -3.15 -31.34
N ALA A 292 4.06 -3.70 -32.45
CA ALA A 292 5.46 -4.08 -32.58
C ALA A 292 6.42 -2.87 -32.48
N TYR A 293 6.05 -1.75 -33.11
CA TYR A 293 6.82 -0.50 -33.04
C TYR A 293 6.89 0.05 -31.59
N SER A 294 5.76 0.04 -30.88
CA SER A 294 5.69 0.41 -29.45
C SER A 294 6.58 -0.46 -28.55
N LEU A 295 6.67 -1.77 -28.85
CA LEU A 295 7.48 -2.73 -28.12
C LEU A 295 9.00 -2.56 -28.36
N GLN A 296 9.40 -2.20 -29.58
CA GLN A 296 10.81 -2.04 -29.97
C GLN A 296 11.46 -0.82 -29.31
N ASN A 297 10.73 0.31 -29.20
CA ASN A 297 11.16 1.51 -28.46
C ASN A 297 11.27 1.31 -26.94
N CYS A 298 10.94 0.13 -26.42
CA CYS A 298 11.04 -0.21 -25.01
C CYS A 298 12.26 -1.07 -24.64
N ARG A 299 13.18 -1.38 -25.57
CA ARG A 299 14.41 -2.12 -25.24
C ARG A 299 15.22 -1.34 -24.19
N PRO A 300 15.66 -1.99 -23.10
CA PRO A 300 16.65 -1.38 -22.24
C PRO A 300 17.97 -1.29 -23.01
N ASP A 301 18.64 -0.14 -22.95
CA ASP A 301 20.08 -0.02 -23.20
C ASP A 301 20.81 -0.92 -22.19
N VAL A 302 20.87 -2.22 -22.50
CA VAL A 302 21.83 -3.13 -21.93
C VAL A 302 22.93 -3.18 -22.97
N ARG A 303 23.90 -2.28 -22.84
CA ARG A 303 25.16 -2.47 -23.54
C ARG A 303 25.77 -3.77 -23.00
N PRO A 304 26.08 -4.76 -23.85
CA PRO A 304 26.93 -5.86 -23.43
C PRO A 304 28.29 -5.26 -23.09
N PHE A 305 28.77 -5.48 -21.88
CA PHE A 305 30.13 -5.12 -21.48
C PHE A 305 30.86 -6.40 -21.09
N ASP A 306 31.30 -7.11 -22.13
CA ASP A 306 32.50 -7.94 -22.08
C ASP A 306 33.58 -7.12 -22.78
N GLN A 307 34.46 -6.49 -22.01
CA GLN A 307 35.80 -5.99 -22.34
C GLN A 307 36.11 -4.81 -21.42
N LEU A 308 36.76 -5.07 -20.28
CA LEU A 308 37.57 -4.05 -19.61
C LEU A 308 38.76 -4.73 -18.92
N SER A 309 39.91 -4.13 -19.20
CA SER A 309 41.28 -4.58 -19.07
C SER A 309 41.73 -5.06 -17.68
N VAL A 310 42.74 -5.93 -17.71
CA VAL A 310 43.51 -6.45 -16.58
C VAL A 310 44.35 -5.31 -15.94
N ARG A 311 43.71 -4.46 -15.13
CA ARG A 311 44.42 -3.60 -14.16
C ARG A 311 44.62 -4.36 -12.85
N SER A 312 45.76 -4.17 -12.18
CA SER A 312 46.07 -4.88 -10.94
C SER A 312 44.95 -4.66 -9.91
N LYS A 313 44.54 -5.73 -9.22
CA LYS A 313 43.46 -5.69 -8.20
C LYS A 313 43.75 -4.65 -7.10
N HIS A 314 45.03 -4.42 -6.81
CA HIS A 314 45.48 -3.56 -5.73
C HIS A 314 45.39 -2.06 -6.06
N GLU A 315 45.75 -1.64 -7.28
CA GLU A 315 45.59 -0.23 -7.71
C GLU A 315 44.12 0.18 -7.76
N ARG A 316 43.24 -0.73 -8.20
CA ARG A 316 41.80 -0.50 -8.20
C ARG A 316 41.23 -0.35 -6.79
N GLU A 317 41.71 -1.13 -5.83
CA GLU A 317 41.30 -1.01 -4.42
C GLU A 317 41.79 0.31 -3.80
N MET A 318 42.99 0.78 -4.17
CA MET A 318 43.57 2.01 -3.63
C MET A 318 42.93 3.29 -4.19
N GLU A 319 42.66 3.34 -5.50
CA GLU A 319 41.98 4.46 -6.17
C GLU A 319 40.52 4.58 -5.72
N THR A 320 39.86 3.42 -5.57
CA THR A 320 38.53 3.34 -4.97
C THR A 320 38.54 3.92 -3.55
N PHE A 321 39.58 3.62 -2.77
CA PHE A 321 39.72 4.07 -1.39
C PHE A 321 39.94 5.58 -1.24
N THR A 322 40.81 6.20 -2.05
CA THR A 322 41.03 7.67 -2.02
C THR A 322 39.76 8.42 -2.36
N ILE A 323 38.99 7.94 -3.34
CA ILE A 323 37.75 8.61 -3.75
C ILE A 323 36.66 8.45 -2.70
N LEU A 324 36.55 7.27 -2.08
CA LEU A 324 35.65 7.05 -0.94
C LEU A 324 35.99 7.95 0.25
N ARG A 325 37.27 8.18 0.53
CA ARG A 325 37.73 9.07 1.60
C ARG A 325 37.33 10.52 1.34
N GLY A 326 37.57 11.04 0.13
CA GLY A 326 37.14 12.40 -0.25
C GLY A 326 35.61 12.57 -0.19
N LEU A 327 34.86 11.57 -0.64
CA LEU A 327 33.39 11.58 -0.56
C LEU A 327 32.87 11.58 0.87
N THR A 328 33.58 10.96 1.80
CA THR A 328 33.18 10.93 3.22
C THR A 328 33.44 12.24 3.96
N GLU A 329 34.34 13.07 3.42
CA GLU A 329 34.58 14.44 3.89
C GLU A 329 33.53 15.42 3.35
N GLU A 330 32.99 15.17 2.14
CA GLU A 330 31.94 16.01 1.53
C GLU A 330 30.51 15.69 2.00
N ILE A 331 30.23 14.47 2.46
CA ILE A 331 28.88 14.09 2.90
C ILE A 331 28.56 14.75 4.26
N PRO A 332 27.45 15.51 4.39
CA PRO A 332 27.04 16.07 5.67
C PRO A 332 26.97 14.98 6.74
N ALA A 333 27.60 15.18 7.90
CA ALA A 333 27.77 14.16 8.95
C ALA A 333 26.45 13.42 9.30
N LYS A 334 25.32 14.13 9.32
CA LYS A 334 23.98 13.54 9.56
C LYS A 334 23.53 12.58 8.45
N CYS A 335 23.85 12.87 7.18
CA CYS A 335 23.55 12.02 6.03
C CYS A 335 24.48 10.80 6.01
N GLY A 336 25.78 11.00 6.27
CA GLY A 336 26.77 9.94 6.39
C GLY A 336 26.37 8.92 7.45
N LEU A 337 26.00 9.39 8.64
CA LEU A 337 25.57 8.54 9.76
C LEU A 337 24.30 7.72 9.47
N GLN A 338 23.34 8.28 8.71
CA GLN A 338 22.13 7.55 8.34
C GLN A 338 22.40 6.54 7.21
N ALA A 339 23.23 6.90 6.23
CA ALA A 339 23.65 6.02 5.16
C ALA A 339 24.47 4.84 5.70
N THR A 340 25.40 5.08 6.63
CA THR A 340 26.18 4.03 7.30
C THR A 340 25.30 3.14 8.17
N ARG A 341 24.38 3.70 8.97
CA ARG A 341 23.40 2.88 9.71
C ARG A 341 22.54 2.00 8.80
N TRP A 342 22.20 2.48 7.60
CA TRP A 342 21.47 1.69 6.62
C TRP A 342 22.34 0.60 5.99
N LEU A 343 23.58 0.93 5.58
CA LEU A 343 24.57 -0.02 5.05
C LEU A 343 24.90 -1.12 6.08
N MET A 344 25.02 -0.76 7.36
CA MET A 344 25.29 -1.68 8.46
C MET A 344 24.18 -2.72 8.69
N LYS A 345 22.95 -2.43 8.24
CA LYS A 345 21.83 -3.37 8.31
C LYS A 345 21.73 -4.29 7.10
N ARG A 346 22.56 -4.10 6.07
CA ARG A 346 22.54 -4.88 4.83
C ARG A 346 23.59 -5.98 4.87
N ASN A 347 23.16 -7.21 4.61
CA ASN A 347 24.03 -8.39 4.52
C ASN A 347 24.31 -8.82 3.06
N ASP A 348 23.62 -8.19 2.11
CA ASP A 348 23.68 -8.44 0.67
C ASP A 348 24.49 -7.37 -0.08
N LEU A 349 25.50 -6.80 0.59
CA LEU A 349 26.34 -5.76 -0.01
C LEU A 349 27.39 -6.40 -0.93
N PRO A 350 27.66 -5.80 -2.10
CA PRO A 350 28.86 -6.12 -2.88
C PRO A 350 30.12 -6.05 -2.00
N PHE A 351 31.11 -6.91 -2.26
CA PHE A 351 32.34 -7.02 -1.48
C PHE A 351 32.98 -5.65 -1.17
N VAL A 352 33.04 -4.75 -2.16
CA VAL A 352 33.58 -3.39 -2.02
C VAL A 352 32.84 -2.58 -0.93
N LEU A 353 31.51 -2.66 -0.87
CA LEU A 353 30.69 -2.00 0.14
C LEU A 353 30.78 -2.66 1.52
N SER A 354 31.12 -3.95 1.57
CA SER A 354 31.42 -4.66 2.83
C SER A 354 32.73 -4.19 3.46
N VAL A 355 33.76 -3.89 2.64
CA VAL A 355 35.04 -3.33 3.11
C VAL A 355 34.88 -1.90 3.63
N ILE A 356 34.05 -1.10 2.95
CA ILE A 356 33.69 0.25 3.42
C ILE A 356 32.98 0.19 4.77
N ARG A 357 32.04 -0.76 4.93
CA ARG A 357 31.30 -0.97 6.18
C ARG A 357 32.23 -1.27 7.36
N THR A 358 33.18 -2.20 7.21
CA THR A 358 34.12 -2.57 8.29
C THR A 358 35.08 -1.45 8.65
N ARG A 359 35.55 -0.64 7.69
CA ARG A 359 36.37 0.53 8.00
C ARG A 359 35.59 1.64 8.69
N PHE A 360 34.35 1.89 8.27
CA PHE A 360 33.49 2.85 8.94
C PHE A 360 33.16 2.46 10.39
N GLN A 361 33.04 1.16 10.66
CA GLN A 361 32.92 0.65 12.03
C GLN A 361 34.12 1.04 12.88
N ARG A 362 35.33 0.82 12.39
CA ARG A 362 36.55 1.22 13.12
C ARG A 362 36.62 2.71 13.37
N ILE A 363 36.34 3.55 12.38
CA ILE A 363 36.38 5.01 12.56
C ILE A 363 35.38 5.44 13.64
N MET A 364 34.16 4.88 13.64
CA MET A 364 33.18 5.20 14.68
C MET A 364 33.56 4.65 16.06
N GLU A 365 34.25 3.51 16.13
CA GLU A 365 34.77 2.94 17.38
C GLU A 365 35.92 3.81 17.93
N GLU A 366 36.84 4.24 17.08
CA GLU A 366 37.92 5.17 17.43
C GLU A 366 37.39 6.52 17.92
N ASP A 367 36.39 7.08 17.25
CA ASP A 367 35.75 8.34 17.69
C ASP A 367 35.01 8.18 19.02
N ARG A 368 34.39 7.02 19.25
CA ARG A 368 33.78 6.69 20.56
C ARG A 368 34.81 6.57 21.66
N GLU A 369 35.93 5.89 21.39
CA GLU A 369 37.02 5.76 22.36
C GLU A 369 37.67 7.10 22.69
N LYS A 370 37.93 7.94 21.69
CA LYS A 370 38.43 9.31 21.90
C LYS A 370 37.43 10.14 22.71
N SER A 371 36.14 10.03 22.40
CA SER A 371 35.09 10.71 23.16
C SER A 371 34.96 10.19 24.60
N ALA A 372 35.20 8.90 24.84
CA ALA A 372 35.19 8.29 26.16
C ALA A 372 36.40 8.71 26.99
N LYS A 373 37.60 8.77 26.38
CA LYS A 373 38.84 9.25 27.03
C LYS A 373 38.77 10.75 27.35
N ASN A 374 38.11 11.55 26.52
CA ASN A 374 37.91 12.99 26.75
C ASN A 374 36.76 13.31 27.72
N ARG A 375 35.95 12.32 28.14
CA ARG A 375 35.08 12.49 29.31
C ARG A 375 35.95 12.39 30.56
N VAL A 376 36.50 13.53 30.97
CA VAL A 376 37.05 13.71 32.32
C VAL A 376 36.02 13.14 33.29
N PRO A 377 36.39 12.22 34.20
CA PRO A 377 35.46 11.71 35.19
C PRO A 377 34.88 12.92 35.92
N ARG A 378 33.56 13.12 35.82
CA ARG A 378 32.87 14.01 36.74
C ARG A 378 33.12 13.41 38.11
N GLY A 379 34.12 13.96 38.82
CA GLY A 379 34.36 13.65 40.21
C GLY A 379 33.02 13.72 40.91
N SER A 380 32.73 12.69 41.70
CA SER A 380 31.53 12.67 42.53
C SER A 380 31.48 13.99 43.28
N LEU A 381 30.49 14.82 42.93
CA LEU A 381 30.07 15.90 43.80
C LEU A 381 29.66 15.20 45.09
N LYS A 382 30.56 15.21 46.08
CA LYS A 382 30.27 14.87 47.46
C LYS A 382 28.96 15.55 47.80
N SER A 383 28.00 14.77 48.26
CA SER A 383 26.77 15.25 48.86
C SER A 383 27.14 16.25 49.95
N VAL A 384 27.00 17.54 49.67
CA VAL A 384 26.99 18.57 50.69
C VAL A 384 25.64 18.40 51.39
N SER A 385 25.68 17.79 52.57
CA SER A 385 24.58 17.84 53.52
C SER A 385 24.39 19.30 53.95
N THR A 386 23.39 19.97 53.38
CA THR A 386 22.86 21.19 53.98
C THR A 386 21.85 20.78 55.04
N HIS A 387 22.29 20.93 56.27
CA HIS A 387 21.52 20.86 57.50
C HIS A 387 21.09 22.30 57.85
N TRP A 388 19.80 22.48 58.20
CA TRP A 388 19.17 23.64 58.90
C TRP A 388 18.80 24.90 58.07
N TYR A 389 17.75 25.72 58.33
CA TYR A 389 16.72 25.90 59.37
C TYR A 389 15.45 26.56 58.75
N LEU A 390 14.30 26.40 59.43
CA LEU A 390 12.95 26.99 59.25
C LEU A 390 12.01 26.34 58.22
#